data_AF-A0A136IZR9-F1
#
_entry.id   AF-A0A136IZR9-F1
#
_cell.length_a   1.000
_cell.length_b   1.000
_cell.length_c   1.000
_cell.angle_alpha   90.00
_cell.angle_beta   90.00
_cell.angle_gamma   90.00
#
_symmetry.space_group_name_H-M   'P 1'
#
loop_
_entity.id
_entity.type
_entity.pdbx_description
1 polymer ?
#
loop_
_entity_poly.entity_id
_entity_poly.type
_entity_poly.pdbx_seq_one_letter_code
_entity_poly.pdbx_strand_id
1 'polypeptide(L)'
;MPEDLNTLLNRSWQTLFAPNDLDVEKIQEMLRALVLTYEDPTEAELEVLAGLASTDHDKAELRRLLEKCKPLLVVQRTSRDESTVSFLNIVVKTHLRENAAKLL
;
A
#
# COMPACT_ATOMS: atom_id res chain seq x y z
N MET A 1 18.23 -2.92 23.30
CA MET A 1 18.66 -2.02 22.21
C MET A 1 17.44 -1.82 21.32
N PRO A 2 17.11 -0.60 20.85
CA PRO A 2 16.01 -0.44 19.89
C PRO A 2 16.29 -1.31 18.67
N GLU A 3 15.26 -1.96 18.12
CA GLU A 3 15.40 -2.67 16.86
C GLU A 3 15.76 -1.68 15.75
N ASP A 4 16.62 -2.09 14.81
CA ASP A 4 16.94 -1.25 13.66
C ASP A 4 15.73 -1.13 12.73
N LEU A 5 15.63 0.01 12.05
CA LEU A 5 14.47 0.35 11.22
C LEU A 5 14.22 -0.64 10.08
N ASN A 6 15.28 -1.21 9.48
CA ASN A 6 15.12 -2.18 8.39
C ASN A 6 14.53 -3.50 8.90
N THR A 7 14.95 -3.97 10.07
CA THR A 7 14.35 -5.15 10.70
C THR A 7 12.87 -4.93 10.99
N LEU A 8 12.50 -3.75 11.50
CA LEU A 8 11.10 -3.39 11.75
C LEU A 8 10.28 -3.40 10.45
N LEU A 9 10.76 -2.73 9.40
CA LEU A 9 10.06 -2.67 8.11
C LEU A 9 9.91 -4.05 7.47
N ASN A 10 10.97 -4.88 7.48
CA ASN A 10 10.91 -6.24 6.96
C ASN A 10 9.84 -7.08 7.67
N ARG A 11 9.75 -6.99 9.00
CA ARG A 11 8.71 -7.71 9.75
C ARG A 11 7.32 -7.18 9.44
N SER A 12 7.15 -5.87 9.31
CA SER A 12 5.87 -5.28 8.92
C SER A 12 5.42 -5.77 7.54
N TRP A 13 6.30 -5.80 6.54
CA TRP A 13 5.99 -6.35 5.22
C TRP A 13 5.66 -7.85 5.29
N GLN A 14 6.46 -8.64 6.01
CA GLN A 14 6.19 -10.08 6.19
C GLN A 14 4.85 -10.36 6.86
N THR A 15 4.43 -9.49 7.78
CA THR A 15 3.13 -9.61 8.45
C THR A 15 1.98 -9.32 7.48
N LEU A 16 2.15 -8.33 6.60
CA LEU A 16 1.18 -8.02 5.55
C LEU A 16 1.12 -9.10 4.46
N PHE A 17 2.25 -9.71 4.13
CA PHE A 17 2.36 -10.76 3.10
C PHE A 17 2.26 -12.17 3.68
N ALA A 18 1.52 -12.35 4.76
CA ALA A 18 1.39 -13.65 5.42
C ALA A 18 0.79 -14.69 4.43
N PRO A 19 1.40 -15.88 4.26
CA PRO A 19 1.11 -16.82 3.16
C PRO A 19 -0.29 -17.47 3.16
N ASN A 20 -1.18 -17.09 4.09
CA ASN A 20 -2.57 -17.57 4.17
C ASN A 20 -3.60 -16.43 4.00
N ASP A 21 -3.15 -15.20 3.77
CA ASP A 21 -4.06 -14.10 3.51
C ASP A 21 -4.43 -14.09 2.02
N LEU A 22 -5.73 -14.21 1.73
CA LEU A 22 -6.27 -14.22 0.36
C LEU A 22 -6.05 -12.89 -0.37
N ASP A 23 -5.66 -11.85 0.37
CA ASP A 23 -5.47 -10.52 -0.16
C ASP A 23 -4.02 -10.21 -0.54
N VAL A 24 -3.07 -11.11 -0.28
CA VAL A 24 -1.63 -10.83 -0.49
C VAL A 24 -1.35 -10.34 -1.90
N GLU A 25 -1.86 -11.04 -2.93
CA GLU A 25 -1.65 -10.66 -4.32
C GLU A 25 -2.22 -9.26 -4.62
N LYS A 26 -3.43 -8.97 -4.14
CA LYS A 26 -4.06 -7.64 -4.31
C LYS A 26 -3.29 -6.54 -3.60
N ILE A 27 -2.80 -6.81 -2.39
CA ILE A 27 -1.96 -5.86 -1.63
C ILE A 27 -0.66 -5.63 -2.38
N GLN A 28 -0.02 -6.68 -2.91
CA GLN A 28 1.20 -6.55 -3.70
C GLN A 28 0.99 -5.72 -4.96
N GLU A 29 -0.08 -5.96 -5.73
CA GLU A 29 -0.37 -5.14 -6.93
C GLU A 29 -0.68 -3.68 -6.58
N MET A 30 -1.47 -3.43 -5.54
CA MET A 30 -1.74 -2.08 -5.04
C MET A 30 -0.45 -1.37 -4.64
N LEU A 31 0.46 -2.06 -3.94
CA LEU A 31 1.74 -1.51 -3.52
C LEU A 31 2.72 -1.32 -4.70
N ARG A 32 2.70 -2.20 -5.71
CA ARG A 32 3.45 -2.04 -6.96
C ARG A 32 2.98 -0.79 -7.71
N ALA A 33 1.67 -0.60 -7.85
CA ALA A 33 1.11 0.62 -8.43
C ALA A 33 1.59 1.86 -7.67
N LEU A 34 1.43 1.86 -6.35
CA LEU A 34 1.77 3.00 -5.49
C LEU A 34 3.28 3.33 -5.45
N VAL A 35 4.16 2.32 -5.50
CA VAL A 35 5.61 2.57 -5.48
C VAL A 35 6.10 3.20 -6.79
N LEU A 36 5.39 2.94 -7.89
CA LEU A 36 5.71 3.42 -9.24
C LEU A 36 5.14 4.81 -9.53
N THR A 37 4.16 5.29 -8.76
CA THR A 37 3.63 6.64 -8.97
C THR A 37 4.65 7.71 -8.56
N TYR A 38 4.73 8.77 -9.37
CA TYR A 38 5.57 9.93 -9.07
C TYR A 38 4.91 10.82 -8.00
N GLU A 39 3.61 11.07 -8.14
CA GLU A 39 2.78 11.77 -7.15
C GLU A 39 1.93 10.77 -6.36
N ASP A 40 1.41 11.20 -5.22
CA ASP A 40 0.51 10.39 -4.39
C ASP A 40 -0.87 10.31 -5.09
N PRO A 41 -1.28 9.13 -5.58
CA PRO A 41 -2.53 9.00 -6.33
C PRO A 41 -3.73 9.16 -5.40
N THR A 42 -4.84 9.61 -5.96
CA THR A 42 -6.16 9.52 -5.31
C THR A 42 -6.58 8.06 -5.14
N GLU A 43 -7.53 7.78 -4.24
CA GLU A 43 -8.11 6.43 -4.12
C GLU A 43 -8.62 5.92 -5.49
N ALA A 44 -9.30 6.78 -6.26
CA ALA A 44 -9.83 6.42 -7.58
C ALA A 44 -8.74 6.13 -8.62
N GLU A 45 -7.66 6.91 -8.65
CA GLU A 45 -6.52 6.63 -9.53
C GLU A 45 -5.82 5.33 -9.13
N LEU A 46 -5.69 5.07 -7.82
CA LEU A 46 -5.07 3.84 -7.33
C LEU A 46 -5.89 2.60 -7.70
N GLU A 47 -7.22 2.66 -7.70
CA GLU A 47 -8.07 1.57 -8.21
C GLU A 47 -7.71 1.20 -9.64
N VAL A 48 -7.65 2.20 -10.51
CA VAL A 48 -7.34 2.02 -11.93
C VAL A 48 -5.93 1.44 -12.09
N LEU A 49 -4.95 1.97 -11.36
CA LEU A 49 -3.56 1.52 -11.43
C LEU A 49 -3.37 0.11 -10.85
N ALA A 50 -4.16 -0.28 -9.86
CA ALA A 50 -4.17 -1.62 -9.27
C ALA A 50 -5.02 -2.63 -10.07
N GLY A 51 -5.63 -2.21 -11.19
CA GLY A 51 -6.43 -3.09 -12.06
C GLY A 51 -7.82 -3.43 -11.52
N LEU A 52 -8.35 -2.64 -10.60
CA LEU A 52 -9.72 -2.80 -10.08
C LEU A 52 -10.74 -2.18 -11.05
N ALA A 53 -11.96 -2.71 -11.08
CA ALA A 53 -13.00 -2.28 -12.02
C ALA A 53 -13.81 -1.05 -11.54
N SER A 54 -13.38 -0.39 -10.46
CA SER A 54 -14.00 0.79 -9.84
C SER A 54 -15.51 0.64 -9.55
N THR A 55 -15.97 -0.59 -9.32
CA THR A 55 -17.32 -0.87 -8.82
C THR A 55 -17.45 -0.47 -7.36
N ASP A 56 -18.68 -0.32 -6.83
CA ASP A 56 -18.86 -0.03 -5.40
C ASP A 56 -18.29 -1.13 -4.49
N HIS A 57 -18.27 -2.37 -4.98
CA HIS A 57 -17.61 -3.48 -4.31
C HIS A 57 -16.08 -3.29 -4.30
N ASP A 58 -15.48 -2.96 -5.43
CA ASP A 58 -14.03 -2.76 -5.55
C ASP A 58 -13.54 -1.55 -4.74
N LYS A 59 -14.34 -0.49 -4.66
CA LYS A 59 -14.08 0.67 -3.78
C LYS A 59 -14.02 0.27 -2.32
N ALA A 60 -14.99 -0.52 -1.88
CA ALA A 60 -15.01 -1.04 -0.51
C ALA A 60 -13.82 -1.99 -0.26
N GLU A 61 -13.47 -2.78 -1.26
CA GLU A 61 -12.32 -3.68 -1.22
C GLU A 61 -11.00 -2.91 -1.12
N LEU A 62 -10.75 -1.92 -1.98
CA LEU A 62 -9.54 -1.09 -1.93
C LEU A 62 -9.39 -0.47 -0.54
N ARG A 63 -10.46 0.12 0.00
CA ARG A 63 -10.44 0.69 1.36
C ARG A 63 -10.06 -0.35 2.40
N ARG A 64 -10.60 -1.57 2.31
CA ARG A 64 -10.24 -2.67 3.21
C ARG A 64 -8.76 -3.06 3.10
N LEU A 65 -8.19 -3.05 1.88
CA LEU A 65 -6.76 -3.30 1.67
C LEU A 65 -5.89 -2.17 2.23
N LEU A 66 -6.28 -0.92 2.03
CA LEU A 66 -5.61 0.25 2.61
C LEU A 66 -5.63 0.21 4.14
N GLU A 67 -6.75 -0.19 4.74
CA GLU A 67 -6.89 -0.37 6.18
C GLU A 67 -5.89 -1.41 6.73
N LYS A 68 -5.72 -2.54 6.04
CA LYS A 68 -4.68 -3.53 6.41
C LYS A 68 -3.28 -2.94 6.36
N CYS A 69 -3.02 -2.03 5.41
CA CYS A 69 -1.72 -1.42 5.19
C CYS A 69 -1.44 -0.15 6.01
N LYS A 70 -2.38 0.28 6.87
CA LYS A 70 -2.26 1.49 7.71
C LYS A 70 -0.95 1.69 8.48
N PRO A 71 -0.24 0.65 8.96
CA PRO A 71 1.04 0.87 9.61
C PRO A 71 2.12 1.45 8.69
N LEU A 72 1.96 1.30 7.38
CA LEU A 72 2.97 1.64 6.36
C LEU A 72 2.46 2.66 5.33
N LEU A 73 1.15 2.82 5.23
CA LEU A 73 0.48 3.76 4.32
C LEU A 73 -0.34 4.80 5.10
N VAL A 74 -0.57 5.94 4.47
CA VAL A 74 -1.45 7.00 4.96
C VAL A 74 -2.45 7.33 3.87
N VAL A 75 -3.71 7.49 4.28
CA VAL A 75 -4.77 8.06 3.44
C VAL A 75 -5.00 9.48 3.93
N GLN A 76 -4.67 10.47 3.10
CA GLN A 76 -4.79 11.89 3.43
C GLN A 76 -5.96 12.49 2.67
N ARG A 77 -6.88 13.12 3.40
CA ARG A 77 -8.01 13.80 2.77
C ARG A 77 -7.53 15.10 2.13
N THR A 78 -7.69 15.21 0.82
CA THR A 78 -7.28 16.39 0.03
C THR A 78 -8.46 17.32 -0.23
N SER A 79 -9.68 16.78 -0.31
CA SER A 79 -10.91 17.57 -0.50
C SER A 79 -12.12 16.96 0.23
N ARG A 80 -13.32 17.52 0.01
CA ARG A 80 -14.54 16.99 0.64
C ARG A 80 -14.80 15.54 0.24
N ASP A 81 -14.49 15.16 -0.99
CA ASP A 81 -14.88 13.84 -1.53
C ASP A 81 -13.68 13.06 -2.07
N GLU A 82 -12.46 13.53 -1.79
CA GLU A 82 -11.22 12.96 -2.33
C GLU A 82 -10.15 12.81 -1.25
N SER A 83 -9.42 11.70 -1.34
CA SER A 83 -8.24 11.40 -0.54
C SER A 83 -7.12 10.89 -1.44
N THR A 84 -5.88 11.23 -1.10
CA THR A 84 -4.69 10.63 -1.69
C THR A 84 -4.13 9.54 -0.78
N VAL A 85 -3.47 8.57 -1.40
CA VAL A 85 -2.81 7.45 -0.72
C VAL A 85 -1.31 7.63 -0.88
N SER A 86 -0.57 7.52 0.21
CA SER A 86 0.88 7.63 0.20
C SER A 86 1.53 6.69 1.21
N PHE A 87 2.84 6.50 1.09
CA PHE A 87 3.60 5.81 2.11
C PHE A 87 3.75 6.70 3.34
N LEU A 88 3.70 6.11 4.54
CA LEU A 88 3.85 6.83 5.81
C LEU A 88 5.12 7.69 5.88
N ASN A 89 6.19 7.23 5.23
CA ASN A 89 7.42 7.96 5.09
C ASN A 89 8.13 7.53 3.80
N ILE A 90 8.94 8.44 3.22
CA ILE A 90 9.80 8.12 2.08
C ILE A 90 10.70 6.91 2.33
N VAL A 91 11.14 6.69 3.57
CA VAL A 91 11.93 5.50 3.94
C VAL A 91 11.15 4.21 3.72
N VAL A 92 9.84 4.20 3.97
CA VAL A 92 8.97 3.03 3.73
C VAL A 92 8.88 2.75 2.23
N LYS A 93 8.65 3.79 1.41
CA LYS A 93 8.62 3.70 -0.07
C LYS A 93 9.95 3.17 -0.61
N THR A 94 11.06 3.77 -0.18
CA THR A 94 12.42 3.40 -0.60
C THR A 94 12.74 1.95 -0.21
N HIS A 95 12.46 1.56 1.02
CA HIS A 95 12.69 0.19 1.49
C HIS A 95 11.92 -0.83 0.67
N LEU A 96 10.62 -0.60 0.42
CA LEU A 96 9.82 -1.49 -0.42
C LEU A 96 10.38 -1.57 -1.84
N ARG A 97 10.73 -0.43 -2.44
CA ARG A 97 11.29 -0.37 -3.80
C ARG A 97 12.60 -1.15 -3.92
N GLU A 98 13.52 -0.99 -2.97
CA GLU A 98 14.81 -1.68 -2.95
C GLU A 98 14.68 -3.19 -2.72
N ASN A 99 13.60 -3.62 -2.06
CA ASN A 99 13.33 -5.03 -1.76
C ASN A 99 12.20 -5.61 -2.62
N ALA A 100 11.75 -4.91 -3.67
CA ALA A 100 10.59 -5.29 -4.47
C ALA A 100 10.73 -6.71 -5.04
N ALA A 101 11.92 -7.09 -5.53
CA ALA A 101 12.16 -8.44 -6.06
C ALA A 101 11.93 -9.59 -5.05
N LYS A 102 11.92 -9.29 -3.74
CA LYS A 102 11.66 -10.26 -2.67
C LYS A 102 10.26 -10.13 -2.08
N LEU A 103 9.68 -8.92 -2.11
CA LEU A 103 8.46 -8.56 -1.39
C LEU A 103 7.24 -8.41 -2.29
N LEU A 104 7.45 -8.05 -3.56
CA LEU A 104 6.46 -7.77 -4.58
C LEU A 104 6.70 -8.69 -5.77
#